data_AF-A0A0T6BGY7-F1
#
_entry.id   AF-A0A0T6BGY7-F1
#
_cell.length_a   1.000
_cell.length_b   1.000
_cell.length_c   1.000
_cell.angle_alpha   90.00
_cell.angle_beta   90.00
_cell.angle_gamma   90.00
#
_symmetry.space_group_name_H-M   'P 1'
#
loop_
_entity.id
_entity.type
_entity.pdbx_description
1 polymer ?
#
loop_
_entity_poly.entity_id
_entity_poly.type
_entity_poly.pdbx_seq_one_letter_code
_entity_poly.pdbx_strand_id
1 'polypeptide(L)'
;MKYIPIWLVHVKSKDLLEVYYSYNILGKTNESMYTEIPSYNLRKMILHDSYILNNNISFLKSIRTLEVLDISNTGSQSHRNSFTNYDELLDHPTWEGTMEILNLSQLNMGFFPESIVCLRLLKELYLSKNALVWLPEAIGCLKALEVLDISINSVCVLPSTIKELKNLRVLKLEHNRLADIILLKDLFNLKILDLYENELDWFELDIHRYQYLDLERNCFGASLLGATYDEKRSHYREKYNLGDRGTGCNNEYLEEALKSESSSESDFSEDSTSSNVIPDDNYEEECWDDEKVKSHKRRRNRKVARRVTFLKSLLVLISFRMITMKKNVGMMKKLNLILK
;
A
#
# COMPACT_ATOMS: atom_id res chain seq x y z
N MET A 1 -17.61 -26.76 -18.48
CA MET A 1 -18.97 -26.41 -18.06
C MET A 1 -18.88 -25.26 -17.07
N LYS A 2 -19.90 -24.41 -16.97
CA LYS A 2 -19.92 -23.28 -16.04
C LYS A 2 -21.23 -23.30 -15.25
N TYR A 3 -21.15 -22.93 -13.98
CA TYR A 3 -22.30 -22.81 -13.09
C TYR A 3 -22.88 -21.41 -13.24
N ILE A 4 -24.12 -21.30 -13.73
CA ILE A 4 -24.77 -20.01 -13.96
C ILE A 4 -25.93 -19.87 -12.96
N PRO A 5 -26.11 -18.70 -12.31
CA PRO A 5 -27.28 -18.45 -11.48
C PRO A 5 -28.57 -18.65 -12.28
N ILE A 6 -29.45 -19.52 -11.79
CA ILE A 6 -30.71 -19.91 -12.47
C ILE A 6 -31.55 -18.68 -12.86
N TRP A 7 -31.64 -17.68 -11.98
CA TRP A 7 -32.42 -16.46 -12.21
C TRP A 7 -31.98 -15.74 -13.50
N LEU A 8 -30.68 -15.67 -13.78
CA LEU A 8 -30.15 -14.96 -14.95
C LEU A 8 -30.55 -15.66 -16.26
N VAL A 9 -30.53 -17.00 -16.24
CA VAL A 9 -30.98 -17.82 -17.39
C VAL A 9 -32.47 -17.61 -17.68
N HIS A 10 -33.29 -17.37 -16.65
CA HIS A 10 -34.71 -17.09 -16.81
C HIS A 10 -35.04 -15.69 -17.35
N VAL A 11 -34.14 -14.70 -17.21
CA VAL A 11 -34.39 -13.33 -17.69
C VAL A 11 -34.59 -13.27 -19.20
N LYS A 12 -33.96 -14.18 -19.97
CA LYS A 12 -34.14 -14.37 -21.44
C LYS A 12 -33.98 -13.11 -22.32
N SER A 13 -33.57 -11.98 -21.77
CA SER A 13 -33.36 -10.72 -22.48
C SER A 13 -31.91 -10.56 -22.89
N LYS A 14 -31.67 -10.31 -24.19
CA LYS A 14 -30.35 -9.94 -24.73
C LYS A 14 -30.01 -8.47 -24.51
N ASP A 15 -31.04 -7.65 -24.25
CA ASP A 15 -30.95 -6.21 -24.03
C ASP A 15 -30.73 -5.84 -22.56
N LEU A 16 -30.51 -6.84 -21.69
CA LEU A 16 -30.17 -6.63 -20.29
C LEU A 16 -28.74 -6.06 -20.17
N LEU A 17 -28.65 -4.74 -19.97
CA LEU A 17 -27.38 -4.03 -19.84
C LEU A 17 -26.86 -3.96 -18.40
N GLU A 18 -27.74 -3.97 -17.39
CA GLU A 18 -27.37 -3.82 -15.99
C GLU A 18 -28.09 -4.82 -15.08
N VAL A 19 -27.39 -5.28 -14.03
CA VAL A 19 -27.92 -6.14 -12.97
C VAL A 19 -27.57 -5.54 -11.61
N TYR A 20 -28.57 -5.43 -10.75
CA TYR A 20 -28.44 -5.12 -9.33
C TYR A 20 -29.01 -6.31 -8.54
N TYR A 21 -28.14 -7.11 -7.95
CA TYR A 21 -28.50 -8.38 -7.27
C TYR A 21 -27.89 -8.45 -5.85
N SER A 22 -27.54 -7.29 -5.30
CA SER A 22 -26.94 -7.15 -3.97
C SER A 22 -27.84 -7.69 -2.85
N TYR A 23 -27.24 -8.13 -1.74
CA TYR A 23 -27.91 -8.77 -0.59
C TYR A 23 -28.68 -10.09 -0.89
N ASN A 24 -28.51 -10.68 -2.08
CA ASN A 24 -29.10 -11.96 -2.47
C ASN A 24 -28.04 -13.05 -2.57
N ILE A 25 -28.34 -14.27 -2.10
CA ILE A 25 -27.37 -15.38 -2.09
C ILE A 25 -27.12 -15.91 -3.51
N LEU A 26 -25.88 -15.79 -3.98
CA LEU A 26 -25.44 -16.40 -5.22
C LEU A 26 -25.20 -17.91 -5.03
N GLY A 27 -26.07 -18.72 -5.63
CA GLY A 27 -25.73 -20.08 -6.05
C GLY A 27 -25.79 -21.23 -5.03
N LYS A 28 -26.22 -21.04 -3.77
CA LYS A 28 -26.24 -22.14 -2.80
C LYS A 28 -27.26 -23.27 -3.09
N THR A 29 -28.29 -23.00 -3.88
CA THR A 29 -29.33 -23.96 -4.32
C THR A 29 -29.78 -23.76 -5.77
N ASN A 30 -29.22 -22.77 -6.47
CA ASN A 30 -29.76 -22.23 -7.73
C ASN A 30 -28.68 -22.01 -8.79
N GLU A 31 -27.79 -22.99 -9.01
CA GLU A 31 -26.90 -23.02 -10.18
C GLU A 31 -27.17 -24.27 -11.02
N SER A 32 -27.42 -24.09 -12.31
CA SER A 32 -27.44 -25.18 -13.29
C SER A 32 -26.14 -25.18 -14.09
N MET A 33 -25.65 -26.38 -14.43
CA MET A 33 -24.53 -26.53 -15.37
C MET A 33 -24.99 -26.16 -16.78
N TYR A 34 -24.26 -25.26 -17.42
CA TYR A 34 -24.39 -25.02 -18.85
C TYR A 34 -23.09 -25.32 -19.59
N THR A 35 -23.26 -25.82 -20.81
CA THR A 35 -22.20 -25.96 -21.83
C THR A 35 -21.83 -24.60 -22.40
N GLU A 36 -22.83 -23.76 -22.67
CA GLU A 36 -22.70 -22.40 -23.19
C GLU A 36 -23.46 -21.41 -22.30
N ILE A 37 -22.90 -20.23 -22.09
CA ILE A 37 -23.59 -19.12 -21.41
C ILE A 37 -24.40 -18.38 -22.47
N PRO A 38 -25.68 -18.05 -22.21
CA PRO A 38 -26.44 -17.20 -23.12
C PRO A 38 -25.70 -15.86 -23.34
N SER A 39 -25.61 -15.41 -24.59
CA SER A 39 -24.93 -14.14 -24.89
C SER A 39 -25.74 -12.97 -24.30
N TYR A 40 -25.23 -12.38 -23.21
CA TYR A 40 -25.77 -11.18 -22.58
C TYR A 40 -24.92 -9.96 -22.94
N ASN A 41 -25.56 -8.84 -23.29
CA ASN A 41 -24.87 -7.55 -23.44
C ASN A 41 -24.70 -6.83 -22.08
N LEU A 42 -24.41 -7.60 -21.03
CA LEU A 42 -24.40 -7.12 -19.65
C LEU A 42 -23.13 -6.31 -19.36
N ARG A 43 -23.28 -4.99 -19.30
CA ARG A 43 -22.22 -4.00 -19.07
C ARG A 43 -21.95 -3.76 -17.59
N LYS A 44 -22.95 -3.91 -16.72
CA LYS A 44 -22.84 -3.60 -15.28
C LYS A 44 -23.42 -4.68 -14.38
N MET A 45 -22.68 -5.05 -13.35
CA MET A 45 -23.13 -5.96 -12.29
C MET A 45 -22.79 -5.41 -10.91
N ILE A 46 -23.82 -5.21 -10.08
CA ILE A 46 -23.71 -4.78 -8.69
C ILE A 46 -24.22 -5.90 -7.78
N LEU A 47 -23.30 -6.48 -7.01
CA LEU A 47 -23.44 -7.76 -6.31
C LEU A 47 -22.87 -7.70 -4.87
N HIS A 48 -23.03 -6.57 -4.18
CA HIS A 48 -22.48 -6.43 -2.83
C HIS A 48 -23.23 -7.28 -1.80
N ASP A 49 -22.48 -7.92 -0.89
CA ASP A 49 -23.00 -8.85 0.13
C ASP A 49 -23.94 -9.93 -0.45
N SER A 50 -23.55 -10.51 -1.61
CA SER A 50 -24.32 -11.50 -2.37
C SER A 50 -23.83 -12.95 -2.19
N TYR A 51 -23.08 -13.25 -1.13
CA TYR A 51 -22.51 -14.55 -0.81
C TYR A 51 -21.71 -15.19 -1.96
N ILE A 52 -20.99 -14.38 -2.72
CA ILE A 52 -20.14 -14.86 -3.81
C ILE A 52 -18.90 -15.56 -3.25
N LEU A 53 -18.65 -16.77 -3.75
CA LEU A 53 -17.53 -17.65 -3.39
C LEU A 53 -16.73 -18.04 -4.65
N ASN A 54 -15.64 -18.78 -4.47
CA ASN A 54 -14.75 -19.18 -5.57
C ASN A 54 -15.47 -19.92 -6.73
N ASN A 55 -16.49 -20.74 -6.46
CA ASN A 55 -17.22 -21.47 -7.53
C ASN A 55 -17.89 -20.53 -8.54
N ASN A 56 -18.31 -19.34 -8.10
CA ASN A 56 -18.94 -18.36 -8.97
C ASN A 56 -17.92 -17.60 -9.85
N ILE A 57 -16.60 -17.69 -9.60
CA ILE A 57 -15.56 -17.01 -10.41
C ILE A 57 -15.67 -17.40 -11.88
N SER A 58 -15.90 -18.70 -12.17
CA SER A 58 -16.06 -19.21 -13.54
C SER A 58 -17.20 -18.55 -14.33
N PHE A 59 -18.23 -18.07 -13.62
CA PHE A 59 -19.34 -17.28 -14.16
C PHE A 59 -18.97 -15.81 -14.28
N LEU A 60 -18.43 -15.17 -13.24
CA LEU A 60 -18.04 -13.75 -13.28
C LEU A 60 -17.03 -13.45 -14.39
N LYS A 61 -16.04 -14.32 -14.60
CA LYS A 61 -15.02 -14.20 -15.67
C LYS A 61 -15.57 -14.39 -17.07
N SER A 62 -16.82 -14.80 -17.23
CA SER A 62 -17.36 -15.25 -18.51
C SER A 62 -18.18 -14.20 -19.28
N ILE A 63 -18.50 -13.09 -18.62
CA ILE A 63 -19.35 -12.03 -19.14
C ILE A 63 -18.45 -11.04 -19.88
N ARG A 64 -18.21 -11.31 -21.17
CA ARG A 64 -17.22 -10.60 -22.01
C ARG A 64 -17.48 -9.09 -22.15
N THR A 65 -18.72 -8.66 -21.98
CA THR A 65 -19.22 -7.30 -22.19
C THR A 65 -19.15 -6.42 -20.94
N LEU A 66 -18.62 -6.94 -19.83
CA LEU A 66 -18.67 -6.29 -18.53
C LEU A 66 -17.68 -5.12 -18.43
N GLU A 67 -18.20 -3.95 -18.09
CA GLU A 67 -17.46 -2.69 -17.92
C GLU A 67 -17.41 -2.28 -16.44
N VAL A 68 -18.43 -2.65 -15.66
CA VAL A 68 -18.57 -2.30 -14.25
C VAL A 68 -18.88 -3.55 -13.43
N LEU A 69 -18.00 -3.89 -12.49
CA LEU A 69 -18.20 -4.98 -11.54
C LEU A 69 -18.01 -4.48 -10.10
N ASP A 70 -19.09 -4.53 -9.33
CA ASP A 70 -19.05 -4.36 -7.87
C ASP A 70 -19.40 -5.68 -7.19
N ILE A 71 -18.41 -6.27 -6.51
CA ILE A 71 -18.57 -7.45 -5.65
C ILE A 71 -18.10 -7.15 -4.22
N SER A 72 -18.14 -5.88 -3.81
CA SER A 72 -17.73 -5.45 -2.48
C SER A 72 -18.61 -6.03 -1.36
N ASN A 73 -18.26 -5.75 -0.11
CA ASN A 73 -19.20 -5.89 1.01
C ASN A 73 -19.36 -4.54 1.70
N THR A 74 -20.54 -4.28 2.29
CA THR A 74 -20.87 -3.02 2.95
C THR A 74 -21.04 -3.17 4.47
N GLY A 75 -21.18 -4.40 5.00
CA GLY A 75 -21.51 -4.56 6.42
C GLY A 75 -21.33 -5.95 7.04
N SER A 76 -21.86 -6.09 8.25
CA SER A 76 -21.83 -7.29 9.07
C SER A 76 -23.14 -8.08 8.92
N GLN A 77 -23.23 -8.91 7.86
CA GLN A 77 -24.35 -9.84 7.66
C GLN A 77 -23.88 -11.22 7.19
N SER A 78 -24.78 -12.21 7.20
CA SER A 78 -24.49 -13.62 6.91
C SER A 78 -24.12 -13.95 5.45
N HIS A 79 -24.17 -12.97 4.55
CA HIS A 79 -24.07 -13.16 3.10
C HIS A 79 -22.87 -12.45 2.47
N ARG A 80 -21.76 -12.30 3.20
CA ARG A 80 -20.57 -11.63 2.67
C ARG A 80 -19.93 -12.41 1.52
N ASN A 81 -19.54 -11.69 0.48
CA ASN A 81 -18.67 -12.17 -0.59
C ASN A 81 -17.29 -12.50 0.01
N SER A 82 -16.73 -13.65 -0.36
CA SER A 82 -15.52 -14.20 0.26
C SER A 82 -14.78 -15.11 -0.72
N PHE A 83 -13.57 -14.73 -1.09
CA PHE A 83 -12.70 -15.51 -1.97
C PHE A 83 -11.42 -15.92 -1.23
N THR A 84 -10.90 -17.09 -1.56
CA THR A 84 -9.58 -17.53 -1.08
C THR A 84 -8.50 -17.42 -2.16
N ASN A 85 -8.88 -17.11 -3.41
CA ASN A 85 -8.00 -17.04 -4.56
C ASN A 85 -8.41 -15.86 -5.47
N TYR A 86 -7.79 -14.69 -5.25
CA TYR A 86 -8.07 -13.48 -6.04
C TYR A 86 -7.34 -13.49 -7.39
N ASP A 87 -6.19 -14.16 -7.49
CA ASP A 87 -5.49 -14.39 -8.76
C ASP A 87 -6.43 -15.06 -9.77
N GLU A 88 -7.17 -16.09 -9.36
CA GLU A 88 -8.11 -16.79 -10.26
C GLU A 88 -9.17 -15.87 -10.85
N LEU A 89 -9.68 -14.88 -10.10
CA LEU A 89 -10.66 -13.91 -10.60
C LEU A 89 -10.09 -12.97 -11.67
N LEU A 90 -8.83 -12.53 -11.48
CA LEU A 90 -8.20 -11.47 -12.28
C LEU A 90 -7.23 -11.99 -13.35
N ASP A 91 -6.87 -13.27 -13.33
CA ASP A 91 -6.07 -13.96 -14.35
C ASP A 91 -6.88 -14.16 -15.64
N HIS A 92 -6.66 -13.34 -16.66
CA HIS A 92 -7.32 -13.42 -17.98
C HIS A 92 -8.87 -13.59 -17.93
N PRO A 93 -9.62 -12.66 -17.30
CA PRO A 93 -11.07 -12.63 -17.42
C PRO A 93 -11.50 -12.21 -18.84
N THR A 94 -12.65 -12.67 -19.32
CA THR A 94 -13.11 -12.31 -20.69
C THR A 94 -13.40 -10.82 -20.89
N TRP A 95 -13.54 -10.06 -19.80
CA TRP A 95 -13.75 -8.62 -19.76
C TRP A 95 -12.46 -7.79 -19.59
N GLU A 96 -11.27 -8.38 -19.74
CA GLU A 96 -9.98 -7.65 -19.66
C GLU A 96 -9.89 -6.47 -20.65
N GLY A 97 -10.59 -6.57 -21.79
CA GLY A 97 -10.67 -5.53 -22.82
C GLY A 97 -11.89 -4.61 -22.73
N THR A 98 -12.65 -4.63 -21.64
CA THR A 98 -13.88 -3.81 -21.45
C THR A 98 -14.02 -3.19 -20.06
N MET A 99 -13.40 -3.76 -19.03
CA MET A 99 -13.56 -3.32 -17.64
C MET A 99 -13.03 -1.89 -17.41
N GLU A 100 -13.92 -1.01 -16.95
CA GLU A 100 -13.62 0.39 -16.59
C GLU A 100 -13.69 0.63 -15.07
N ILE A 101 -14.61 -0.04 -14.35
CA ILE A 101 -14.83 0.18 -12.91
C ILE A 101 -14.87 -1.15 -12.17
N LEU A 102 -13.98 -1.33 -11.19
CA LEU A 102 -13.88 -2.55 -10.39
C LEU A 102 -13.87 -2.23 -8.89
N ASN A 103 -14.90 -2.71 -8.17
CA ASN A 103 -15.01 -2.57 -6.72
C ASN A 103 -14.88 -3.94 -6.02
N LEU A 104 -13.78 -4.08 -5.28
CA LEU A 104 -13.38 -5.25 -4.47
C LEU A 104 -13.24 -4.87 -2.99
N SER A 105 -13.90 -3.80 -2.56
CA SER A 105 -13.82 -3.29 -1.19
C SER A 105 -14.36 -4.30 -0.17
N GLN A 106 -13.73 -4.35 1.00
CA GLN A 106 -14.16 -5.14 2.15
C GLN A 106 -14.28 -6.65 1.89
N LEU A 107 -13.40 -7.21 1.06
CA LEU A 107 -13.29 -8.66 0.77
C LEU A 107 -12.31 -9.40 1.71
N ASN A 108 -11.66 -8.70 2.65
CA ASN A 108 -10.61 -9.24 3.52
C ASN A 108 -9.38 -9.76 2.72
N MET A 109 -9.05 -9.05 1.64
CA MET A 109 -7.92 -9.36 0.78
C MET A 109 -6.60 -8.93 1.45
N GLY A 110 -5.65 -9.86 1.64
CA GLY A 110 -4.33 -9.56 2.20
C GLY A 110 -3.26 -9.14 1.17
N PHE A 111 -3.44 -9.56 -0.09
CA PHE A 111 -2.56 -9.28 -1.21
C PHE A 111 -3.41 -9.10 -2.48
N PHE A 112 -3.06 -8.12 -3.31
CA PHE A 112 -3.70 -7.90 -4.62
C PHE A 112 -2.81 -8.49 -5.73
N PRO A 113 -3.35 -9.22 -6.72
CA PRO A 113 -2.55 -10.04 -7.63
C PRO A 113 -1.97 -9.23 -8.80
N GLU A 114 -0.82 -9.68 -9.32
CA GLU A 114 -0.14 -9.06 -10.47
C GLU A 114 -0.96 -9.19 -11.78
N SER A 115 -1.91 -10.14 -11.85
CA SER A 115 -2.79 -10.32 -13.02
C SER A 115 -3.69 -9.12 -13.33
N ILE A 116 -3.79 -8.14 -12.42
CA ILE A 116 -4.43 -6.85 -12.69
C ILE A 116 -3.86 -6.13 -13.92
N VAL A 117 -2.62 -6.44 -14.33
CA VAL A 117 -1.95 -5.94 -15.55
C VAL A 117 -2.79 -6.07 -16.84
N CYS A 118 -3.72 -7.02 -16.88
CA CYS A 118 -4.61 -7.23 -18.03
C CYS A 118 -5.67 -6.13 -18.19
N LEU A 119 -6.10 -5.45 -17.11
CA LEU A 119 -7.24 -4.52 -17.12
C LEU A 119 -6.85 -3.11 -17.60
N ARG A 120 -6.27 -3.00 -18.80
CA ARG A 120 -5.65 -1.76 -19.30
C ARG A 120 -6.60 -0.56 -19.46
N LEU A 121 -7.91 -0.82 -19.53
CA LEU A 121 -8.96 0.20 -19.63
C LEU A 121 -9.54 0.64 -18.28
N LEU A 122 -9.08 0.06 -17.17
CA LEU A 122 -9.61 0.35 -15.84
C LEU A 122 -9.36 1.82 -15.46
N LYS A 123 -10.46 2.55 -15.21
CA LYS A 123 -10.50 3.96 -14.80
C LYS A 123 -10.67 4.11 -13.29
N GLU A 124 -11.44 3.22 -12.67
CA GLU A 124 -11.71 3.28 -11.22
C GLU A 124 -11.47 1.92 -10.56
N LEU A 125 -10.68 1.93 -9.48
CA LEU A 125 -10.36 0.75 -8.69
C LEU A 125 -10.58 1.03 -7.20
N TYR A 126 -11.50 0.29 -6.60
CA TYR A 126 -11.84 0.39 -5.18
C TYR A 126 -11.44 -0.89 -4.44
N LEU A 127 -10.48 -0.77 -3.53
CA LEU A 127 -9.92 -1.83 -2.68
C LEU A 127 -10.05 -1.47 -1.18
N SER A 128 -10.93 -0.54 -0.82
CA SER A 128 -11.08 -0.03 0.55
C SER A 128 -11.41 -1.13 1.56
N LYS A 129 -11.08 -0.93 2.84
CA LYS A 129 -11.47 -1.82 3.96
C LYS A 129 -11.01 -3.27 3.82
N ASN A 130 -9.88 -3.49 3.16
CA ASN A 130 -9.25 -4.79 3.02
C ASN A 130 -8.11 -4.97 4.05
N ALA A 131 -7.26 -5.98 3.88
CA ALA A 131 -6.11 -6.26 4.74
C ALA A 131 -4.78 -6.10 3.97
N LEU A 132 -4.76 -5.28 2.91
CA LEU A 132 -3.62 -5.12 2.02
C LEU A 132 -2.41 -4.52 2.76
N VAL A 133 -1.24 -5.15 2.60
CA VAL A 133 0.03 -4.68 3.17
C VAL A 133 0.92 -4.01 2.11
N TRP A 134 0.70 -4.33 0.84
CA TRP A 134 1.32 -3.71 -0.33
C TRP A 134 0.39 -3.82 -1.55
N LEU A 135 0.71 -3.06 -2.60
CA LEU A 135 0.13 -3.25 -3.94
C LEU A 135 1.16 -3.89 -4.89
N PRO A 136 0.72 -4.66 -5.90
CA PRO A 136 1.58 -5.23 -6.94
C PRO A 136 2.22 -4.13 -7.81
N GLU A 137 3.39 -4.40 -8.39
CA GLU A 137 4.04 -3.45 -9.31
C GLU A 137 3.28 -3.37 -10.66
N ALA A 138 2.46 -4.37 -11.00
CA ALA A 138 1.49 -4.30 -12.10
C ALA A 138 0.49 -3.13 -12.01
N ILE A 139 0.29 -2.51 -10.83
CA ILE A 139 -0.65 -1.38 -10.70
C ILE A 139 -0.28 -0.24 -11.67
N GLY A 140 1.01 0.05 -11.86
CA GLY A 140 1.46 1.10 -12.76
C GLY A 140 1.11 0.86 -14.23
N CYS A 141 0.77 -0.36 -14.64
CA CYS A 141 0.33 -0.67 -16.01
C CYS A 141 -1.09 -0.15 -16.32
N LEU A 142 -1.88 0.23 -15.31
CA LEU A 142 -3.24 0.75 -15.46
C LEU A 142 -3.24 2.22 -15.93
N LYS A 143 -2.78 2.48 -17.16
CA LYS A 143 -2.59 3.84 -17.68
C LYS A 143 -3.89 4.65 -17.78
N ALA A 144 -5.05 4.01 -17.83
CA ALA A 144 -6.36 4.64 -17.83
C ALA A 144 -6.87 5.05 -16.43
N LEU A 145 -6.19 4.67 -15.34
CA LEU A 145 -6.71 4.82 -13.98
C LEU A 145 -6.78 6.30 -13.55
N GLU A 146 -7.99 6.77 -13.25
CA GLU A 146 -8.32 8.09 -12.74
C GLU A 146 -8.60 8.10 -11.23
N VAL A 147 -9.17 7.00 -10.70
CA VAL A 147 -9.53 6.84 -9.28
C VAL A 147 -8.92 5.57 -8.71
N LEU A 148 -8.16 5.71 -7.62
CA LEU A 148 -7.66 4.61 -6.81
C LEU A 148 -8.02 4.83 -5.34
N ASP A 149 -8.83 3.92 -4.79
CA ASP A 149 -9.20 3.93 -3.38
C ASP A 149 -8.64 2.69 -2.69
N ILE A 150 -7.64 2.87 -1.82
CA ILE A 150 -7.07 1.81 -0.97
C ILE A 150 -7.17 2.17 0.52
N SER A 151 -8.14 3.02 0.87
CA SER A 151 -8.46 3.42 2.24
C SER A 151 -8.66 2.23 3.19
N ILE A 152 -8.35 2.41 4.48
CA ILE A 152 -8.60 1.43 5.55
C ILE A 152 -7.98 0.07 5.19
N ASN A 153 -6.65 0.06 5.08
CA ASN A 153 -5.85 -1.14 4.82
C ASN A 153 -4.68 -1.20 5.83
N SER A 154 -3.52 -1.73 5.46
CA SER A 154 -2.30 -1.64 6.25
C SER A 154 -1.08 -1.50 5.34
N VAL A 155 -1.24 -0.72 4.26
CA VAL A 155 -0.17 -0.46 3.28
C VAL A 155 0.89 0.42 3.93
N CYS A 156 2.13 -0.08 3.97
CA CYS A 156 3.27 0.65 4.54
C CYS A 156 4.10 1.38 3.48
N VAL A 157 4.10 0.88 2.24
CA VAL A 157 4.91 1.38 1.11
C VAL A 157 4.09 1.23 -0.17
N LEU A 158 4.13 2.25 -1.04
CA LEU A 158 3.55 2.20 -2.38
C LEU A 158 4.54 1.58 -3.39
N PRO A 159 4.06 0.83 -4.40
CA PRO A 159 4.91 0.24 -5.43
C PRO A 159 5.62 1.32 -6.25
N SER A 160 6.83 1.03 -6.70
CA SER A 160 7.69 2.01 -7.39
C SER A 160 7.09 2.51 -8.71
N THR A 161 6.21 1.73 -9.33
CA THR A 161 5.44 2.06 -10.54
C THR A 161 4.20 2.94 -10.29
N ILE A 162 3.83 3.25 -9.04
CA ILE A 162 2.65 4.11 -8.75
C ILE A 162 2.74 5.47 -9.47
N LYS A 163 3.97 6.00 -9.62
CA LYS A 163 4.31 7.23 -10.34
C LYS A 163 3.95 7.20 -11.83
N GLU A 164 3.68 6.04 -12.40
CA GLU A 164 3.33 5.86 -13.81
C GLU A 164 1.84 6.02 -14.11
N LEU A 165 1.00 6.14 -13.09
CA LEU A 165 -0.45 6.38 -13.19
C LEU A 165 -0.73 7.85 -13.57
N LYS A 166 -0.29 8.26 -14.77
CA LYS A 166 -0.32 9.68 -15.18
C LYS A 166 -1.71 10.30 -15.30
N ASN A 167 -2.76 9.49 -15.41
CA ASN A 167 -4.14 9.96 -15.44
C ASN A 167 -4.82 9.98 -14.05
N LEU A 168 -4.11 9.60 -12.98
CA LEU A 168 -4.70 9.52 -11.64
C LEU A 168 -5.06 10.92 -11.12
N ARG A 169 -6.33 11.09 -10.74
CA ARG A 169 -6.93 12.35 -10.27
C ARG A 169 -7.36 12.27 -8.80
N VAL A 170 -7.73 11.07 -8.34
CA VAL A 170 -8.15 10.78 -6.97
C VAL A 170 -7.35 9.60 -6.43
N LEU A 171 -6.68 9.81 -5.29
CA LEU A 171 -5.95 8.78 -4.57
C LEU A 171 -6.32 8.83 -3.08
N LYS A 172 -7.03 7.80 -2.60
CA LYS A 172 -7.39 7.69 -1.19
C LYS A 172 -6.52 6.66 -0.49
N LEU A 173 -5.82 7.12 0.55
CA LEU A 173 -4.86 6.37 1.35
C LEU A 173 -5.17 6.48 2.86
N GLU A 174 -6.33 7.04 3.25
CA GLU A 174 -6.74 7.15 4.67
C GLU A 174 -6.60 5.82 5.42
N HIS A 175 -6.30 5.86 6.72
CA HIS A 175 -6.18 4.69 7.59
C HIS A 175 -5.23 3.61 7.02
N ASN A 176 -4.01 4.01 6.65
CA ASN A 176 -2.92 3.11 6.25
C ASN A 176 -1.72 3.30 7.18
N ARG A 177 -0.51 2.91 6.75
CA ARG A 177 0.73 3.01 7.55
C ARG A 177 1.88 3.57 6.73
N LEU A 178 1.57 4.46 5.79
CA LEU A 178 2.58 5.08 4.93
C LEU A 178 3.49 5.97 5.76
N ALA A 179 4.80 5.76 5.64
CA ALA A 179 5.84 6.60 6.22
C ALA A 179 6.54 7.49 5.16
N ASP A 180 6.31 7.24 3.87
CA ASP A 180 6.84 8.02 2.75
C ASP A 180 5.83 8.03 1.59
N ILE A 181 5.78 9.15 0.86
CA ILE A 181 4.92 9.42 -0.31
C ILE A 181 5.69 10.07 -1.47
N ILE A 182 7.02 10.09 -1.45
CA ILE A 182 7.86 10.74 -2.48
C ILE A 182 7.58 10.26 -3.92
N LEU A 183 7.09 9.02 -4.08
CA LEU A 183 6.65 8.46 -5.36
C LEU A 183 5.44 9.17 -5.98
N LEU A 184 4.65 9.91 -5.18
CA LEU A 184 3.49 10.68 -5.65
C LEU A 184 3.87 12.02 -6.29
N LYS A 185 5.12 12.48 -6.17
CA LYS A 185 5.55 13.79 -6.69
C LYS A 185 5.33 13.93 -8.20
N ASP A 186 5.52 12.85 -8.97
CA ASP A 186 5.39 12.86 -10.44
C ASP A 186 3.94 12.67 -10.94
N LEU A 187 2.95 12.67 -10.06
CA LEU A 187 1.51 12.57 -10.37
C LEU A 187 0.87 13.95 -10.54
N PHE A 188 1.24 14.67 -11.59
CA PHE A 188 0.83 16.07 -11.81
C PHE A 188 -0.69 16.29 -11.98
N ASN A 189 -1.42 15.26 -12.41
CA ASN A 189 -2.88 15.29 -12.57
C ASN A 189 -3.65 14.99 -11.27
N LEU A 190 -2.98 14.58 -10.20
CA LEU A 190 -3.60 14.24 -8.93
C LEU A 190 -4.17 15.49 -8.25
N LYS A 191 -5.48 15.51 -7.99
CA LYS A 191 -6.21 16.64 -7.39
C LYS A 191 -6.76 16.37 -6.00
N ILE A 192 -7.12 15.12 -5.72
CA ILE A 192 -7.61 14.68 -4.41
C ILE A 192 -6.62 13.65 -3.89
N LEU A 193 -5.97 13.97 -2.78
CA LEU A 193 -5.05 13.07 -2.07
C LEU A 193 -5.45 13.03 -0.59
N ASP A 194 -5.92 11.87 -0.15
CA ASP A 194 -6.32 11.65 1.23
C ASP A 194 -5.27 10.79 1.95
N LEU A 195 -4.60 11.35 2.96
CA LEU A 195 -3.57 10.67 3.76
C LEU A 195 -3.95 10.63 5.26
N TYR A 196 -5.22 10.85 5.61
CA TYR A 196 -5.71 10.83 6.99
C TYR A 196 -5.25 9.57 7.75
N GLU A 197 -4.76 9.70 8.98
CA GLU A 197 -4.29 8.58 9.81
C GLU A 197 -3.30 7.63 9.08
N ASN A 198 -2.12 8.18 8.76
CA ASN A 198 -0.93 7.43 8.31
C ASN A 198 0.26 7.65 9.28
N GLU A 199 1.46 7.19 8.94
CA GLU A 199 2.67 7.26 9.79
C GLU A 199 3.71 8.29 9.25
N LEU A 200 3.30 9.31 8.48
CA LEU A 200 4.21 10.28 7.83
C LEU A 200 4.84 11.26 8.85
N ASP A 201 6.18 11.34 8.90
CA ASP A 201 6.92 12.32 9.73
C ASP A 201 7.40 13.56 8.95
N TRP A 202 7.52 13.44 7.63
CA TRP A 202 7.92 14.47 6.66
C TRP A 202 7.31 14.17 5.27
N PHE A 203 7.23 15.16 4.38
CA PHE A 203 6.92 14.96 2.97
C PHE A 203 7.54 16.06 2.09
N GLU A 204 7.75 15.76 0.81
CA GLU A 204 8.17 16.73 -0.22
C GLU A 204 7.19 16.66 -1.39
N LEU A 205 6.19 17.56 -1.40
CA LEU A 205 5.19 17.71 -2.45
C LEU A 205 4.84 19.18 -2.64
N ASP A 206 4.60 19.60 -3.89
CA ASP A 206 3.92 20.86 -4.17
C ASP A 206 2.45 20.74 -3.76
N ILE A 207 2.10 21.31 -2.61
CA ILE A 207 0.75 21.28 -2.04
C ILE A 207 -0.25 22.13 -2.84
N HIS A 208 0.21 23.12 -3.62
CA HIS A 208 -0.69 24.07 -4.29
C HIS A 208 -1.44 23.46 -5.49
N ARG A 209 -0.98 22.30 -6.00
CA ARG A 209 -1.64 21.61 -7.12
C ARG A 209 -2.88 20.80 -6.75
N TYR A 210 -3.09 20.56 -5.45
CA TYR A 210 -4.17 19.74 -4.90
C TYR A 210 -5.41 20.59 -4.61
N GLN A 211 -6.59 20.07 -4.96
CA GLN A 211 -7.89 20.63 -4.62
C GLN A 211 -8.38 20.14 -3.25
N TYR A 212 -7.97 18.93 -2.87
CA TYR A 212 -8.18 18.35 -1.55
C TYR A 212 -6.91 17.61 -1.13
N LEU A 213 -6.44 17.91 0.08
CA LEU A 213 -5.29 17.27 0.71
C LEU A 213 -5.58 17.10 2.19
N ASP A 214 -5.86 15.87 2.63
CA ASP A 214 -5.95 15.54 4.05
C ASP A 214 -4.60 14.99 4.52
N LEU A 215 -4.09 15.54 5.63
CA LEU A 215 -2.83 15.18 6.27
C LEU A 215 -3.01 14.91 7.77
N GLU A 216 -4.24 14.94 8.29
CA GLU A 216 -4.49 14.83 9.72
C GLU A 216 -4.06 13.47 10.29
N ARG A 217 -3.75 13.47 11.59
CA ARG A 217 -3.37 12.27 12.37
C ARG A 217 -2.17 11.48 11.83
N ASN A 218 -1.28 12.17 11.11
CA ASN A 218 0.07 11.71 10.78
C ASN A 218 1.08 12.01 11.92
N CYS A 219 2.35 11.70 11.70
CA CYS A 219 3.45 11.85 12.66
C CYS A 219 4.25 13.17 12.52
N PHE A 220 3.74 14.18 11.81
CA PHE A 220 4.41 15.48 11.65
C PHE A 220 4.72 16.12 13.01
N GLY A 221 6.00 16.40 13.26
CA GLY A 221 6.50 16.95 14.53
C GLY A 221 6.54 15.97 15.71
N ALA A 222 6.14 14.70 15.54
CA ALA A 222 5.94 13.75 16.64
C ALA A 222 7.23 13.22 17.30
N SER A 223 8.42 13.51 16.76
CA SER A 223 9.69 13.11 17.36
C SER A 223 10.10 13.95 18.58
N LEU A 224 9.51 15.14 18.82
CA LEU A 224 10.17 16.22 19.56
C LEU A 224 9.35 16.92 20.66
N LEU A 225 8.37 16.22 21.23
CA LEU A 225 7.78 16.64 22.51
C LEU A 225 8.78 16.37 23.66
N GLY A 226 9.63 17.37 23.94
CA GLY A 226 10.58 17.40 25.05
C GLY A 226 12.06 17.30 24.67
N ALA A 227 12.40 17.03 23.40
CA ALA A 227 13.80 16.88 22.96
C ALA A 227 14.44 18.22 22.57
N THR A 228 15.71 18.38 22.96
CA THR A 228 16.57 19.53 22.71
C THR A 228 16.97 19.67 21.24
N TYR A 229 17.58 20.80 20.86
CA TYR A 229 18.01 21.05 19.48
C TYR A 229 19.07 20.06 19.00
N ASP A 230 20.01 19.64 19.85
CA ASP A 230 21.08 18.73 19.44
C ASP A 230 20.62 17.28 19.29
N GLU A 231 19.61 16.84 20.05
CA GLU A 231 18.97 15.53 19.85
C GLU A 231 18.25 15.45 18.49
N LYS A 232 17.60 16.55 18.07
CA LYS A 232 17.00 16.71 16.72
C LYS A 232 18.07 16.53 15.65
N ARG A 233 19.18 17.26 15.83
CA ARG A 233 20.30 17.33 14.90
C ARG A 233 20.96 15.97 14.71
N SER A 234 21.25 15.28 15.81
CA SER A 234 21.89 13.96 15.80
C SER A 234 21.01 12.87 15.19
N HIS A 235 19.70 12.87 15.49
CA HIS A 235 18.77 11.89 14.90
C HIS A 235 18.75 11.94 13.37
N TYR A 236 18.65 13.14 12.79
CA TYR A 236 18.66 13.28 11.33
C TYR A 236 20.05 13.07 10.72
N ARG A 237 21.14 13.40 11.44
CA ARG A 237 22.50 13.07 11.01
C ARG A 237 22.73 11.56 10.93
N GLU A 238 22.31 10.80 11.92
CA GLU A 238 22.42 9.34 11.92
C GLU A 238 21.46 8.69 10.89
N LYS A 239 20.19 9.12 10.83
CA LYS A 239 19.16 8.61 9.88
C LYS A 239 19.57 8.74 8.41
N TYR A 240 20.36 9.77 8.07
CA TYR A 240 20.81 10.05 6.70
C TYR A 240 22.34 9.94 6.51
N ASN A 241 23.05 9.42 7.52
CA ASN A 241 24.50 9.21 7.54
C ASN A 241 25.33 10.47 7.18
N LEU A 242 24.92 11.62 7.73
CA LEU A 242 25.52 12.94 7.50
C LEU A 242 26.49 13.30 8.63
N GLY A 243 27.73 13.66 8.28
CA GLY A 243 28.78 14.00 9.24
C GLY A 243 28.46 15.21 10.13
N ASP A 244 29.12 15.27 11.29
CA ASP A 244 28.99 16.37 12.23
C ASP A 244 29.75 17.60 11.70
N ARG A 245 29.11 18.78 11.62
CA ARG A 245 29.81 20.07 11.38
C ARG A 245 30.56 20.52 12.66
N GLY A 246 31.42 19.64 13.16
CA GLY A 246 32.33 19.81 14.30
C GLY A 246 33.78 20.04 13.89
N THR A 247 34.08 19.91 12.61
CA THR A 247 35.16 20.60 11.90
C THR A 247 34.58 21.12 10.58
N GLY A 248 35.16 22.18 10.00
CA GLY A 248 34.85 22.57 8.63
C GLY A 248 35.27 21.49 7.65
N CYS A 249 34.92 21.63 6.36
CA CYS A 249 35.42 20.73 5.32
C CYS A 249 36.95 20.84 5.15
N ASN A 250 37.71 20.14 6.01
CA ASN A 250 39.06 19.71 5.69
C ASN A 250 38.96 18.78 4.48
N ASN A 251 39.77 19.08 3.47
CA ASN A 251 39.38 18.86 2.10
C ASN A 251 40.37 17.96 1.34
N GLU A 252 40.77 16.84 1.95
CA GLU A 252 41.58 15.83 1.26
C GLU A 252 40.91 15.32 -0.03
N TYR A 253 39.57 15.41 -0.12
CA TYR A 253 38.80 15.10 -1.34
C TYR A 253 38.65 16.26 -2.34
N LEU A 254 39.07 17.49 -2.01
CA LEU A 254 39.24 18.57 -2.97
C LEU A 254 40.72 18.77 -3.35
N GLU A 255 41.68 18.37 -2.51
CA GLU A 255 43.10 18.26 -2.88
C GLU A 255 43.34 17.32 -4.08
N GLU A 256 42.63 16.19 -4.17
CA GLU A 256 42.66 15.35 -5.37
C GLU A 256 41.93 15.95 -6.58
N ALA A 257 40.96 16.84 -6.36
CA ALA A 257 40.24 17.53 -7.44
C ALA A 257 40.93 18.85 -7.89
N LEU A 258 41.85 19.39 -7.07
CA LEU A 258 42.58 20.64 -7.30
C LEU A 258 44.08 20.44 -7.59
N LYS A 259 44.62 19.21 -7.50
CA LYS A 259 45.91 18.84 -8.15
C LYS A 259 45.93 19.03 -9.68
N SER A 260 44.81 19.47 -10.26
CA SER A 260 44.69 19.94 -11.64
C SER A 260 45.17 21.38 -11.86
N GLU A 261 45.25 22.23 -10.82
CA GLU A 261 45.74 23.62 -10.94
C GLU A 261 46.74 23.98 -9.82
N SER A 262 47.86 24.57 -10.21
CA SER A 262 49.08 24.67 -9.40
C SER A 262 49.15 25.89 -8.47
N SER A 263 49.70 25.67 -7.25
CA SER A 263 50.84 26.40 -6.62
C SER A 263 50.67 27.08 -5.22
N SER A 264 51.77 26.94 -4.45
CA SER A 264 52.27 27.68 -3.26
C SER A 264 51.62 27.57 -1.85
N GLU A 265 52.35 26.87 -0.96
CA GLU A 265 52.88 27.29 0.38
C GLU A 265 51.87 27.65 1.52
N SER A 266 51.78 26.83 2.59
CA SER A 266 52.46 26.91 3.93
C SER A 266 51.73 27.84 4.95
N ASP A 267 51.75 27.74 6.29
CA ASP A 267 52.59 27.01 7.27
C ASP A 267 51.92 26.97 8.71
N PHE A 268 52.38 26.08 9.61
CA PHE A 268 52.48 26.16 11.11
C PHE A 268 51.29 26.15 12.16
N SER A 269 51.40 25.21 13.15
CA SER A 269 51.29 25.30 14.66
C SER A 269 50.06 25.90 15.43
N GLU A 270 49.79 25.71 16.74
CA GLU A 270 49.98 24.70 17.84
C GLU A 270 49.12 25.15 19.09
N ASP A 271 49.01 24.32 20.15
CA ASP A 271 48.74 24.68 21.59
C ASP A 271 47.38 25.27 22.08
N SER A 272 47.00 25.33 23.38
CA SER A 272 47.10 24.42 24.56
C SER A 272 46.29 24.94 25.81
N THR A 273 46.04 24.08 26.84
CA THR A 273 45.61 24.38 28.26
C THR A 273 44.18 24.96 28.54
N SER A 274 43.31 24.48 29.47
CA SER A 274 43.26 24.36 30.97
C SER A 274 42.74 25.63 31.73
N SER A 275 41.99 25.65 32.85
CA SER A 275 41.39 24.60 33.75
C SER A 275 40.35 25.17 34.78
N ASN A 276 39.46 24.31 35.32
CA ASN A 276 38.75 24.33 36.65
C ASN A 276 37.92 25.54 37.19
N VAL A 277 36.74 25.24 37.82
CA VAL A 277 36.34 25.46 39.25
C VAL A 277 34.78 25.51 39.44
N ILE A 278 34.29 24.98 40.57
CA ILE A 278 32.90 24.83 41.09
C ILE A 278 32.98 25.26 42.61
N PRO A 279 32.01 25.96 43.27
CA PRO A 279 30.76 25.33 43.75
C PRO A 279 29.47 26.16 44.02
N ASP A 280 28.37 25.40 44.12
CA ASP A 280 27.14 25.48 44.96
C ASP A 280 26.38 26.80 45.23
N ASP A 281 25.03 26.76 45.04
CA ASP A 281 24.10 26.66 46.18
C ASP A 281 22.65 26.24 45.78
N ASN A 282 21.86 25.76 46.74
CA ASN A 282 20.53 25.14 46.56
C ASN A 282 19.33 26.12 46.58
N TYR A 283 18.21 25.78 45.93
CA TYR A 283 16.83 26.05 46.40
C TYR A 283 15.81 25.01 45.83
N GLU A 284 14.68 24.84 46.51
CA GLU A 284 13.70 23.73 46.40
C GLU A 284 12.55 23.99 45.39
N GLU A 285 11.87 22.93 44.91
CA GLU A 285 10.38 22.86 44.85
C GLU A 285 9.82 21.46 44.49
N GLU A 286 8.57 21.17 44.90
CA GLU A 286 7.89 19.85 44.82
C GLU A 286 7.11 19.61 43.50
N CYS A 287 6.86 18.33 43.13
CA CYS A 287 5.78 17.98 42.18
C CYS A 287 5.23 16.53 42.27
N TRP A 288 4.02 16.33 41.72
CA TRP A 288 3.06 15.26 42.10
C TRP A 288 3.03 13.96 41.24
N ASP A 289 2.47 12.89 41.84
CA ASP A 289 1.76 11.72 41.27
C ASP A 289 2.46 10.66 40.36
N ASP A 290 2.84 9.54 40.97
CA ASP A 290 3.58 8.41 40.37
C ASP A 290 2.71 7.24 39.81
N GLU A 291 1.37 7.30 39.92
CA GLU A 291 0.49 6.16 39.53
C GLU A 291 0.09 6.14 38.04
N LYS A 292 -0.15 7.30 37.41
CA LYS A 292 -0.56 7.37 35.99
C LYS A 292 0.52 6.86 35.02
N VAL A 293 1.79 6.98 35.40
CA VAL A 293 2.96 6.55 34.61
C VAL A 293 3.01 5.02 34.47
N LYS A 294 2.73 4.29 35.55
CA LYS A 294 2.76 2.81 35.59
C LYS A 294 1.69 2.19 34.69
N SER A 295 0.52 2.85 34.56
CA SER A 295 -0.56 2.48 33.63
C SER A 295 -0.13 2.57 32.15
N HIS A 296 0.47 3.71 31.75
CA HIS A 296 0.91 3.93 30.37
C HIS A 296 2.05 2.98 29.95
N LYS A 297 3.02 2.73 30.84
CA LYS A 297 4.15 1.82 30.59
C LYS A 297 3.65 0.39 30.30
N ARG A 298 2.64 -0.10 31.04
CA ARG A 298 2.00 -1.41 30.81
C ARG A 298 1.27 -1.50 29.47
N ARG A 299 0.59 -0.44 29.01
CA ARG A 299 -0.04 -0.39 27.68
C ARG A 299 0.98 -0.34 26.54
N ARG A 300 2.07 0.44 26.69
CA ARG A 300 3.14 0.57 25.69
C ARG A 300 3.87 -0.77 25.47
N ASN A 301 4.22 -1.48 26.54
CA ASN A 301 4.90 -2.78 26.43
C ASN A 301 4.04 -3.85 25.72
N ARG A 302 2.72 -3.86 25.89
CA ARG A 302 1.81 -4.77 25.15
C ARG A 302 1.75 -4.46 23.64
N LYS A 303 1.86 -3.19 23.22
CA LYS A 303 1.93 -2.81 21.79
C LYS A 303 3.28 -3.20 21.17
N VAL A 304 4.39 -2.99 21.89
CA VAL A 304 5.75 -3.38 21.44
C VAL A 304 5.86 -4.91 21.30
N ALA A 305 5.40 -5.67 22.29
CA ALA A 305 5.39 -7.13 22.23
C ALA A 305 4.66 -7.65 20.98
N ARG A 306 3.47 -7.11 20.67
CA ARG A 306 2.71 -7.48 19.46
C ARG A 306 3.45 -7.15 18.15
N ARG A 307 4.13 -5.99 18.06
CA ARG A 307 4.98 -5.64 16.90
C ARG A 307 6.13 -6.66 16.72
N VAL A 308 6.79 -7.05 17.82
CA VAL A 308 7.88 -8.05 17.79
C VAL A 308 7.40 -9.44 17.37
N THR A 309 6.24 -9.90 17.86
CA THR A 309 5.67 -11.19 17.45
C THR A 309 5.32 -11.18 15.95
N PHE A 310 4.71 -10.11 15.46
CA PHE A 310 4.32 -9.96 14.06
C PHE A 310 5.53 -9.94 13.10
N LEU A 311 6.59 -9.18 13.43
CA LEU A 311 7.81 -9.14 12.61
C LEU A 311 8.50 -10.50 12.53
N LYS A 312 8.50 -11.30 13.61
CA LYS A 312 9.00 -12.67 13.59
C LYS A 312 8.19 -13.58 12.66
N SER A 313 6.86 -13.48 12.69
CA SER A 313 5.98 -14.23 11.75
C SER A 313 6.22 -13.82 10.29
N LEU A 314 6.42 -12.52 10.02
CA LEU A 314 6.66 -12.00 8.67
C LEU A 314 8.00 -12.49 8.10
N LEU A 315 9.08 -12.48 8.90
CA LEU A 315 10.39 -13.01 8.50
C LEU A 315 10.36 -14.51 8.15
N VAL A 316 9.58 -15.31 8.89
CA VAL A 316 9.37 -16.73 8.59
C VAL A 316 8.65 -16.91 7.25
N LEU A 317 7.60 -16.12 6.99
CA LEU A 317 6.86 -16.14 5.72
C LEU A 317 7.72 -15.73 4.51
N ILE A 318 8.50 -14.67 4.63
CA ILE A 318 9.45 -14.22 3.58
C ILE A 318 10.49 -15.31 3.30
N SER A 319 11.05 -15.92 4.36
CA SER A 319 12.03 -17.01 4.23
C SER A 319 11.43 -18.23 3.51
N PHE A 320 10.20 -18.63 3.86
CA PHE A 320 9.51 -19.75 3.22
C PHE A 320 9.18 -19.47 1.74
N ARG A 321 8.80 -18.22 1.41
CA ARG A 321 8.55 -17.78 0.03
C ARG A 321 9.83 -17.74 -0.82
N MET A 322 10.95 -17.27 -0.26
CA MET A 322 12.25 -17.34 -0.95
C MET A 322 12.72 -18.78 -1.20
N ILE A 323 12.50 -19.70 -0.27
CA ILE A 323 12.84 -21.12 -0.43
C ILE A 323 11.99 -21.78 -1.53
N THR A 324 10.68 -21.50 -1.58
CA THR A 324 9.78 -22.04 -2.62
C THR A 324 10.08 -21.45 -3.99
N MET A 325 10.37 -20.15 -4.11
CA MET A 325 10.82 -19.57 -5.39
C MET A 325 12.15 -20.16 -5.88
N LYS A 326 13.14 -20.36 -4.99
CA LYS A 326 14.41 -21.04 -5.36
C LYS A 326 14.19 -22.48 -5.83
N LYS A 327 13.27 -23.23 -5.19
CA LYS A 327 12.88 -24.58 -5.66
C LYS A 327 12.23 -24.55 -7.05
N ASN A 328 11.29 -23.63 -7.29
CA ASN A 328 10.62 -23.52 -8.59
C ASN A 328 11.59 -23.15 -9.72
N VAL A 329 12.52 -22.21 -9.49
CA VAL A 329 13.58 -21.87 -10.47
C VAL A 329 14.51 -23.07 -10.73
N GLY A 330 14.85 -23.84 -9.69
CA GLY A 330 15.62 -25.08 -9.85
C GLY A 330 14.88 -26.17 -10.64
N MET A 331 13.56 -26.28 -10.46
CA MET A 331 12.72 -27.24 -11.18
C MET A 331 12.56 -26.85 -12.66
N MET A 332 12.35 -25.56 -12.95
CA MET A 332 12.31 -25.02 -14.32
C MET A 332 13.63 -25.24 -15.07
N LYS A 333 14.79 -25.09 -14.39
CA LYS A 333 16.10 -25.40 -14.97
C LYS A 333 16.29 -26.90 -15.27
N LYS A 334 15.73 -27.80 -14.45
CA LYS A 334 15.73 -29.25 -14.73
C LYS A 334 14.79 -29.61 -15.89
N LEU A 335 13.59 -29.03 -15.95
CA LEU A 335 12.65 -29.22 -17.07
C LEU A 335 13.26 -28.78 -18.41
N ASN A 336 13.92 -27.62 -18.47
CA ASN A 336 14.63 -27.17 -19.68
C ASN A 336 15.86 -28.02 -20.06
N LEU A 337 16.36 -28.88 -19.17
CA LEU A 337 17.43 -29.84 -19.46
C LEU A 337 16.89 -31.23 -19.87
N ILE A 338 15.60 -31.49 -19.65
CA ILE A 338 14.90 -32.72 -20.07
C ILE A 338 14.17 -32.50 -21.41
N LEU A 339 13.90 -31.24 -21.76
CA LEU A 339 13.28 -30.80 -23.03
C LEU A 339 14.30 -30.44 -24.13
N LYS A 340 15.59 -30.77 -23.92
CA LYS A 340 16.70 -30.66 -24.87
C LYS A 340 17.37 -32.00 -25.04
#